data_AF-A0A0T9RR00-F1
#
_entry.id   AF-A0A0T9RR00-F1
#
_cell.length_a   1.000
_cell.length_b   1.000
_cell.length_c   1.000
_cell.angle_alpha   90.00
_cell.angle_beta   90.00
_cell.angle_gamma   90.00
#
_symmetry.space_group_name_H-M   'P 1'
#
loop_
_entity.id
_entity.type
_entity.pdbx_description
1 polymer ?
#
loop_
_entity_poly.entity_id
_entity_poly.type
_entity_poly.pdbx_seq_one_letter_code
_entity_poly.pdbx_strand_id
1 'polypeptide(L)' 'MREPMPNDRYSDNHGLPVTVQNVAFNRVTFSRDGYPAPCTVPLVRFIAEFTLTGGHNHV' A
#
# COMPACT_ATOMS: atom_id res chain seq x y z
N MET A 1 2.05 -3.05 -13.92
CA MET A 1 1.97 -2.56 -12.52
C MET A 1 1.94 -3.80 -11.64
N ARG A 2 2.85 -3.93 -10.68
CA ARG A 2 2.89 -5.09 -9.77
C ARG A 2 1.70 -5.00 -8.81
N GLU A 3 1.05 -6.13 -8.53
CA GLU A 3 0.03 -6.20 -7.48
C GLU A 3 0.68 -6.03 -6.09
N PRO A 4 0.12 -5.20 -5.20
CA PRO A 4 0.62 -5.03 -3.84
C PRO A 4 0.64 -6.37 -3.11
N MET A 5 1.71 -6.63 -2.37
CA MET A 5 1.85 -7.81 -1.54
C MET A 5 1.83 -7.45 -0.05
N PRO A 6 1.37 -8.36 0.83
CA PRO A 6 1.54 -8.19 2.28
C PRO A 6 3.00 -7.87 2.63
N ASN A 7 3.19 -6.90 3.51
CA ASN A 7 4.47 -6.31 3.94
C ASN A 7 5.14 -5.33 2.96
N ASP A 8 4.61 -5.12 1.75
CA ASP A 8 5.10 -4.05 0.89
C ASP A 8 4.84 -2.68 1.54
N ARG A 9 5.82 -1.78 1.40
CA ARG A 9 5.73 -0.38 1.83
C ARG A 9 5.42 0.52 0.64
N TYR A 10 4.34 1.27 0.80
CA TYR A 10 3.87 2.26 -0.17
C TYR A 10 3.83 3.64 0.50
N SER A 11 3.77 4.69 -0.33
CA SER A 11 3.48 6.05 0.09
C SER A 11 2.15 6.48 -0.50
N ASP A 12 1.28 7.07 0.34
CA ASP A 12 0.02 7.67 -0.12
C ASP A 12 0.25 9.01 -0.84
N ASN A 13 -0.82 9.60 -1.39
CA ASN A 13 -0.77 10.89 -2.11
C ASN A 13 -0.25 12.08 -1.28
N HIS A 14 -0.23 11.97 0.05
CA HIS A 14 0.33 12.96 0.96
C HIS A 14 1.79 12.65 1.33
N GLY A 15 2.38 11.60 0.76
CA GLY A 15 3.73 11.14 1.06
C GLY A 15 3.85 10.36 2.37
N LEU A 16 2.73 10.01 3.02
CA LEU A 16 2.77 9.24 4.26
C LEU A 16 3.03 7.75 3.96
N PRO A 17 3.92 7.10 4.72
CA PRO A 17 4.21 5.69 4.55
C PRO A 17 3.02 4.85 5.02
N VAL A 18 2.67 3.86 4.21
CA VAL A 18 1.68 2.84 4.50
C VAL A 18 2.29 1.45 4.30
N THR A 19 1.84 0.49 5.09
CA THR A 19 2.28 -0.91 4.99
C THR A 19 1.09 -1.78 4.63
N VAL A 20 1.19 -2.52 3.54
CA VAL A 20 0.15 -3.48 3.14
C VAL A 20 0.12 -4.62 4.15
N GLN A 21 -1.05 -4.91 4.70
CA GLN A 21 -1.24 -6.03 5.61
C GLN A 21 -1.85 -7.24 4.92
N ASN A 22 -2.84 -7.01 4.05
CA ASN A 22 -3.53 -8.08 3.34
C ASN A 22 -4.07 -7.61 1.99
N VAL A 23 -4.13 -8.51 1.02
CA VAL A 23 -4.75 -8.28 -0.29
C VAL A 23 -5.68 -9.46 -0.57
N ALA A 24 -6.98 -9.20 -0.56
CA ALA A 24 -8.01 -10.22 -0.75
C ALA A 24 -9.26 -9.61 -1.38
N PHE A 25 -10.00 -10.40 -2.18
CA PHE A 25 -11.26 -9.97 -2.80
C PHE A 25 -11.17 -8.63 -3.55
N ASN A 26 -10.08 -8.40 -4.29
CA ASN A 26 -9.82 -7.17 -5.03
C ASN A 26 -9.77 -5.90 -4.15
N ARG A 27 -9.41 -6.07 -2.87
CA ARG A 27 -9.23 -5.01 -1.88
C ARG A 27 -7.88 -5.15 -1.21
N VAL A 28 -7.32 -4.00 -0.82
CA VAL A 28 -6.05 -3.89 -0.11
C VAL A 28 -6.33 -3.33 1.27
N THR A 29 -5.90 -4.07 2.29
CA THR A 29 -5.91 -3.63 3.69
C THR A 29 -4.49 -3.21 4.07
N PHE A 30 -4.33 -2.00 4.59
CA PHE A 30 -3.04 -1.43 4.95
C PHE A 30 -3.13 -0.63 6.25
N SER A 31 -2.01 -0.54 6.97
CA SER A 31 -1.84 0.39 8.09
C SER A 31 -1.16 1.67 7.62
N ARG A 32 -1.60 2.81 8.15
CA ARG A 32 -0.99 4.12 7.91
C ARG A 32 -0.33 4.62 9.19
N ASP A 33 0.84 5.24 9.05
CA ASP A 33 1.52 5.86 10.18
C ASP A 33 0.64 6.97 10.82
N GLY A 34 0.54 6.96 12.14
CA GLY A 34 -0.32 7.88 12.88
C GLY A 34 -1.83 7.57 12.85
N TYR A 35 -2.27 6.46 12.24
CA TYR A 35 -3.66 6.02 12.27
C TYR A 35 -3.78 4.61 12.90
N PRO A 36 -4.50 4.46 14.02
CA PRO A 36 -4.47 3.22 14.81
C PRO A 36 -5.23 2.04 14.17
N ALA A 37 -6.13 2.31 13.23
CA ALA A 37 -6.95 1.27 12.59
C ALA A 37 -6.45 0.96 11.18
N PRO A 38 -6.56 -0.28 10.69
CA PRO A 38 -6.26 -0.59 9.30
C PRO A 38 -7.31 0.02 8.37
N CYS A 39 -6.84 0.54 7.24
CA CYS A 39 -7.68 1.06 6.16
C CYS A 39 -7.83 0.00 5.08
N THR A 40 -9.03 -0.12 4.50
CA THR A 40 -9.28 -1.02 3.36
C THR A 40 -9.82 -0.23 2.18
N VAL A 41 -9.19 -0.38 1.02
CA VAL A 41 -9.60 0.28 -0.23
C VAL A 41 -9.63 -0.70 -1.41
N PRO A 42 -10.34 -0.40 -2.50
CA PRO A 42 -10.28 -1.21 -3.71
C PRO A 42 -8.85 -1.27 -4.27
N LEU A 43 -8.46 -2.43 -4.80
CA LEU A 43 -7.16 -2.66 -5.42
C LEU A 43 -6.86 -1.61 -6.49
N VAL A 44 -7.83 -1.33 -7.37
CA VAL A 44 -7.71 -0.33 -8.44
C VAL A 44 -7.40 1.07 -7.92
N ARG A 45 -7.96 1.43 -6.77
CA ARG A 45 -7.71 2.73 -6.12
C ARG A 45 -6.31 2.74 -5.50
N PHE A 46 -5.93 1.65 -4.85
CA PHE A 46 -4.61 1.51 -4.24
C PHE A 46 -3.49 1.66 -5.28
N ILE A 47 -3.56 0.95 -6.40
CA ILE A 47 -2.54 1.04 -7.45
C ILE A 47 -2.49 2.41 -8.14
N ALA A 48 -3.60 3.16 -8.14
CA ALA A 48 -3.68 4.47 -8.79
C ALA A 48 -3.16 5.61 -7.90
N GLU A 49 -3.41 5.54 -6.58
CA GLU A 49 -3.09 6.62 -5.65
C GLU A 49 -1.81 6.38 -4.84
N PHE A 50 -1.30 5.14 -4.76
CA PHE A 50 -0.17 4.78 -3.90
C PHE A 50 1.06 4.40 -4.72
N THR A 51 2.23 4.85 -4.25
CA THR A 51 3.52 4.60 -4.92
C THR A 51 4.38 3.67 -4.07
N LEU A 52 4.93 2.61 -4.66
CA LEU A 52 5.80 1.66 -3.96
C LEU A 52 7.11 2.35 -3.54
N THR A 53 7.37 2.44 -2.24
CA THR A 53 8.55 3.13 -1.69
C THR A 53 9.77 2.19 -1.53
N GLY A 54 9.57 0.88 -1.63
CA GLY A 54 10.60 -0.15 -1.40
C GLY A 54 11.23 -0.77 -2.65
N GLY A 55 10.95 -0.25 -3.84
CA GLY A 55 11.52 -0.75 -5.10
C GLY A 55 12.91 -0.18 -5.40
N HIS A 56 13.85 -0.21 -4.44
CA HIS A 56 15.25 0.08 -4.77
C HIS A 56 15.79 -1.14 -5.53
N ASN A 57 15.79 -1.03 -6.86
CA ASN A 57 16.54 -1.89 -7.75
C ASN A 57 18.02 -1.83 -7.32
N HIS A 58 18.44 -2.78 -6.50
CA HIS A 58 19.84 -3.09 -6.28
C HIS A 58 20.27 -4.02 -7.41
N VAL A 59 20.76 -3.43 -8.51
CA VAL A 59 21.76 -4.03 -9.40
C VAL A 59 22.72 -2.94 -9.85
#